data_AF-A0A3C0UYB6-F1
#
_entry.id   AF-A0A3C0UYB6-F1
#
_cell.length_a   1.000
_cell.length_b   1.000
_cell.length_c   1.000
_cell.angle_alpha   90.00
_cell.angle_beta   90.00
_cell.angle_gamma   90.00
#
_symmetry.space_group_name_H-M   'P 1'
#
loop_
_entity.id
_entity.type
_entity.pdbx_description
1 polymer ?
#
loop_
_entity_poly.entity_id
_entity_poly.type
_entity_poly.pdbx_seq_one_letter_code
_entity_poly.pdbx_strand_id
1 'polypeptide(L)'
;YIAWFGGQPPLFDGRMRAFHCDDICFWFYNTDLMFTHTGGGARPRRLSEKMAKSFVNFARTGNPNGGGLPNWPQYTTGKGETMILDDVPVVKNDPDRDARKSLA
;
A
#
# COMPACT_ATOMS: atom_id res chain seq x y z
N TYR A 1 3.95 2.94 -11.88
CA TYR A 1 3.44 3.32 -10.56
C TYR A 1 4.11 2.42 -9.54
N ILE A 2 4.64 2.97 -8.45
CA ILE A 2 5.31 2.19 -7.39
C ILE A 2 4.55 2.40 -6.08
N ALA A 3 4.35 1.31 -5.35
CA ALA A 3 3.72 1.29 -4.04
C ALA A 3 4.63 0.62 -3.01
N TRP A 4 4.53 1.09 -1.77
CA TRP A 4 5.20 0.54 -0.60
C TRP A 4 4.12 0.28 0.45
N PHE A 5 3.92 -0.99 0.80
CA PHE A 5 3.00 -1.36 1.87
C PHE A 5 3.62 -1.17 3.25
N GLY A 6 3.00 -0.32 4.05
CA GLY A 6 3.42 0.03 5.41
C GLY A 6 2.38 -0.31 6.48
N GLY A 7 1.24 -0.90 6.10
CA GLY A 7 0.19 -1.28 7.04
C GLY A 7 0.70 -2.26 8.09
N GLN A 8 0.54 -1.89 9.37
CA GLN A 8 0.95 -2.74 10.50
C GLN A 8 -0.29 -3.25 11.23
N PRO A 9 -0.52 -4.57 11.29
CA PRO A 9 -1.68 -5.11 11.98
C PRO A 9 -1.53 -4.99 13.50
N PRO A 10 -2.63 -4.79 14.24
CA PRO A 10 -2.62 -4.70 15.70
C PRO A 10 -2.54 -6.08 16.35
N LEU A 11 -1.64 -6.94 15.85
CA LEU A 11 -1.44 -8.32 16.30
C LEU A 11 -0.12 -8.44 17.05
N PHE A 12 -0.07 -9.32 18.06
CA PHE A 12 1.14 -9.63 18.83
C PHE A 12 1.84 -8.38 19.39
N ASP A 13 1.09 -7.48 20.03
CA ASP A 13 1.59 -6.19 20.54
C ASP A 13 2.30 -5.33 19.48
N GLY A 14 1.87 -5.43 18.22
CA GLY A 14 2.42 -4.68 17.09
C GLY A 14 3.73 -5.24 16.53
N ARG A 15 4.14 -6.46 16.93
CA ARG A 15 5.41 -7.06 16.51
C ARG A 15 5.44 -7.55 15.06
N MET A 16 4.27 -7.84 14.47
CA MET A 16 4.18 -8.45 13.14
C MET A 16 4.71 -7.52 12.02
N ARG A 17 4.49 -6.20 12.16
CA ARG A 17 4.82 -5.16 11.16
C ARG A 17 4.25 -5.52 9.78
N ALA A 18 4.70 -4.82 8.73
CA ALA A 18 4.38 -5.14 7.34
C ALA A 18 5.34 -6.22 6.83
N PHE A 19 4.87 -7.46 6.73
CA PHE A 19 5.68 -8.61 6.31
C PHE A 19 5.33 -9.07 4.89
N HIS A 20 6.10 -10.03 4.36
CA HIS A 20 5.86 -10.56 3.02
C HIS A 20 4.48 -11.22 2.91
N CYS A 21 3.75 -10.93 1.83
CA CYS A 21 2.37 -11.37 1.54
C CYS A 21 1.25 -10.68 2.34
N ASP A 22 1.55 -9.80 3.28
CA ASP A 22 0.54 -9.13 4.13
C ASP A 22 -0.47 -8.30 3.32
N ASP A 23 0.01 -7.64 2.27
CA ASP A 23 -0.77 -6.72 1.44
C ASP A 23 -1.74 -7.41 0.46
N ILE A 24 -1.57 -8.72 0.21
CA ILE A 24 -2.37 -9.48 -0.77
C ILE A 24 -3.86 -9.35 -0.45
N CYS A 25 -4.25 -9.55 0.81
CA CYS A 25 -5.65 -9.51 1.20
C CYS A 25 -6.28 -8.11 1.01
N PHE A 26 -5.48 -7.04 1.01
CA PHE A 26 -5.95 -5.68 0.78
C PHE A 26 -6.25 -5.44 -0.70
N TRP A 27 -5.37 -5.89 -1.60
CA TRP A 27 -5.57 -5.76 -3.05
C TRP A 27 -6.79 -6.53 -3.56
N PHE A 28 -7.05 -7.70 -2.97
CA PHE A 28 -8.14 -8.60 -3.36
C PHE A 28 -9.46 -8.35 -2.62
N TYR A 29 -9.55 -7.30 -1.80
CA TYR A 29 -10.75 -6.98 -1.02
C TYR A 29 -11.20 -8.11 -0.07
N ASN A 30 -10.22 -8.84 0.48
CA ASN A 30 -10.41 -10.05 1.27
C ASN A 30 -9.88 -9.90 2.72
N THR A 31 -9.79 -8.68 3.25
CA THR A 31 -9.30 -8.45 4.63
C THR A 31 -10.15 -9.16 5.68
N ASP A 32 -11.43 -9.40 5.37
CA ASP A 32 -12.37 -10.14 6.22
C ASP A 32 -12.18 -11.67 6.19
N LEU A 33 -11.30 -12.18 5.35
CA LEU A 33 -10.91 -13.59 5.30
C LEU A 33 -9.54 -13.82 5.93
N MET A 34 -8.77 -12.75 6.18
CA MET A 34 -7.37 -12.79 6.64
C MET A 34 -7.18 -12.03 7.95
N PHE A 35 -7.94 -12.42 8.98
CA PHE A 35 -7.79 -11.87 10.34
C PHE A 35 -6.39 -12.09 10.92
N THR A 36 -5.74 -13.20 10.54
CA THR A 36 -4.37 -13.55 10.95
C THR A 36 -3.31 -12.60 10.41
N HIS A 37 -3.64 -11.81 9.39
CA HIS A 37 -2.76 -10.84 8.76
C HIS A 37 -3.17 -9.40 9.12
N THR A 38 -4.47 -9.13 9.24
CA THR A 38 -4.99 -7.75 9.34
C THR A 38 -5.42 -7.33 10.74
N GLY A 39 -5.70 -8.29 11.63
CA GLY A 39 -6.44 -8.04 12.88
C GLY A 39 -7.94 -7.74 12.70
N GLY A 40 -8.43 -7.70 11.45
CA GLY A 40 -9.83 -7.48 11.12
C GLY A 40 -10.38 -6.08 11.42
N GLY A 41 -11.69 -5.95 11.27
CA GLY A 41 -12.43 -4.74 11.61
C GLY A 41 -12.35 -3.63 10.55
N ALA A 42 -12.85 -2.45 10.92
CA ALA A 42 -13.02 -1.34 9.97
C ALA A 42 -11.69 -0.73 9.48
N ARG A 43 -10.61 -0.85 10.27
CA ARG A 43 -9.31 -0.28 9.94
C ARG A 43 -8.71 -0.86 8.64
N PRO A 44 -8.47 -2.18 8.52
CA PRO A 44 -7.95 -2.76 7.29
C PRO A 44 -8.94 -2.66 6.12
N ARG A 45 -10.25 -2.74 6.37
CA ARG A 45 -11.29 -2.57 5.34
C ARG A 45 -11.19 -1.22 4.62
N ARG A 46 -11.02 -0.11 5.36
CA ARG A 46 -10.92 1.23 4.77
C ARG A 46 -9.73 1.37 3.82
N LEU A 47 -8.60 0.77 4.16
CA LEU A 47 -7.42 0.78 3.28
C LEU A 47 -7.65 -0.15 2.08
N SER A 48 -8.15 -1.36 2.31
CA SER A 48 -8.44 -2.34 1.27
C SER A 48 -9.41 -1.82 0.21
N GLU A 49 -10.46 -1.10 0.61
CA GLU A 49 -11.41 -0.49 -0.32
C GLU A 49 -10.72 0.45 -1.32
N LYS A 50 -9.82 1.32 -0.82
CA LYS A 50 -9.07 2.26 -1.66
C LYS A 50 -8.06 1.54 -2.55
N MET A 51 -7.36 0.53 -2.02
CA MET A 51 -6.39 -0.27 -2.77
C MET A 51 -7.07 -1.06 -3.89
N ALA A 52 -8.16 -1.77 -3.60
CA ALA A 52 -8.91 -2.55 -4.57
C ALA A 52 -9.51 -1.67 -5.68
N LYS A 53 -10.12 -0.53 -5.34
CA LYS A 53 -10.63 0.43 -6.34
C LYS A 53 -9.52 0.99 -7.23
N SER A 54 -8.37 1.32 -6.65
CA SER A 54 -7.21 1.82 -7.42
C SER A 54 -6.65 0.74 -8.35
N PHE A 55 -6.61 -0.52 -7.89
CA PHE A 55 -6.20 -1.66 -8.70
C PHE A 55 -7.16 -1.90 -9.88
N VAL A 56 -8.47 -1.83 -9.64
CA VAL A 56 -9.50 -1.94 -10.69
C VAL A 56 -9.34 -0.82 -11.73
N ASN A 57 -9.11 0.43 -11.30
CA ASN A 57 -8.89 1.54 -12.22
C ASN A 57 -7.63 1.33 -13.08
N PHE A 58 -6.54 0.86 -12.47
CA PHE A 58 -5.32 0.53 -13.20
C PHE A 58 -5.56 -0.58 -14.22
N ALA A 59 -6.23 -1.68 -13.84
CA ALA A 59 -6.54 -2.78 -14.74
C ALA A 59 -7.41 -2.33 -15.94
N ARG A 60 -8.29 -1.34 -15.73
CA ARG A 60 -9.18 -0.81 -16.78
C ARG A 60 -8.51 0.22 -17.71
N THR A 61 -7.60 1.04 -17.19
CA THR A 61 -7.16 2.28 -17.88
C THR A 61 -5.65 2.48 -17.95
N GLY A 62 -4.87 1.65 -17.25
CA GLY A 62 -3.45 1.90 -17.02
C GLY A 62 -3.16 3.02 -16.01
N ASN A 63 -4.18 3.59 -15.36
CA ASN A 63 -4.04 4.65 -14.35
C ASN A 63 -4.78 4.28 -13.05
N PRO A 64 -4.11 4.19 -11.88
CA PRO A 64 -4.75 3.81 -10.62
C PRO A 64 -5.59 4.93 -9.98
N ASN A 65 -5.50 6.18 -10.49
CA ASN A 65 -6.17 7.32 -9.88
C ASN A 65 -7.71 7.23 -9.94
N GLY A 66 -8.38 7.90 -9.01
CA GLY A 66 -9.85 7.87 -8.87
C GLY A 66 -10.39 6.75 -7.98
N GLY A 67 -9.52 5.93 -7.38
CA GLY A 67 -9.90 4.83 -6.48
C GLY A 67 -10.02 5.22 -5.00
N GLY A 68 -9.86 6.50 -4.65
CA GLY A 68 -9.92 7.00 -3.26
C GLY A 68 -8.57 7.03 -2.52
N LEU A 69 -7.49 6.52 -3.13
CA LEU A 69 -6.12 6.88 -2.76
C LEU A 69 -5.82 8.34 -3.17
N PRO A 70 -4.84 9.01 -2.54
CA PRO A 70 -4.32 10.28 -3.04
C PRO A 70 -3.88 10.18 -4.49
N ASN A 71 -3.73 11.33 -5.15
CA ASN A 71 -3.19 11.36 -6.51
C ASN A 71 -1.84 10.63 -6.56
N TRP A 72 -1.79 9.55 -7.32
CA TRP A 72 -0.65 8.68 -7.49
C TRP A 72 0.02 9.00 -8.81
N PRO A 73 1.13 9.76 -8.82
CA PRO A 73 1.85 10.07 -10.04
C PRO A 73 2.59 8.85 -10.59
N GLN A 74 2.88 8.87 -11.89
CA GLN A 74 3.77 7.88 -12.50
C GLN A 74 5.17 8.00 -11.89
N TYR A 75 5.82 6.84 -11.74
CA TYR A 75 7.17 6.77 -11.22
C TYR A 75 8.17 7.27 -12.26
N THR A 76 9.09 8.12 -11.82
CA THR A 76 10.26 8.54 -12.60
C THR A 76 11.54 8.23 -11.82
N THR A 77 12.63 7.92 -12.53
CA THR A 77 13.93 7.65 -11.88
C THR A 77 14.53 8.90 -11.21
N GLY A 78 14.12 10.11 -11.61
CA GLY A 78 14.58 11.36 -11.02
C GLY A 78 13.95 11.67 -9.67
N LYS A 79 12.63 11.48 -9.53
CA LYS A 79 11.87 11.85 -8.32
C LYS A 79 11.50 10.65 -7.44
N GLY A 80 11.43 9.45 -7.98
CA GLY A 80 11.15 8.23 -7.22
C GLY A 80 9.76 8.21 -6.58
N GLU A 81 8.73 8.67 -7.30
CA GLU A 81 7.39 8.82 -6.76
C GLU A 81 6.80 7.48 -6.29
N THR A 82 6.56 7.36 -4.99
CA THR A 82 6.14 6.11 -4.34
C THR A 82 4.89 6.34 -3.49
N MET A 83 3.84 5.56 -3.73
CA MET A 83 2.64 5.53 -2.87
C MET A 83 2.92 4.70 -1.63
N ILE A 84 2.95 5.34 -0.46
CA ILE A 84 3.00 4.66 0.84
C ILE A 84 1.57 4.27 1.21
N LEU A 85 1.34 2.97 1.35
CA LEU A 85 0.05 2.38 1.71
C LEU A 85 0.05 2.04 3.20
N ASP A 86 -0.61 2.88 3.99
CA ASP A 86 -0.81 2.71 5.43
C ASP A 86 -2.22 3.24 5.78
N ASP A 87 -2.56 3.38 7.07
CA ASP A 87 -3.85 3.92 7.53
C ASP A 87 -4.20 5.26 6.86
N VAL A 88 -3.18 6.09 6.64
CA VAL A 88 -3.27 7.33 5.86
C VAL A 88 -2.28 7.21 4.69
N PRO A 89 -2.77 6.82 3.50
CA PRO A 89 -1.91 6.71 2.34
C PRO A 89 -1.38 8.08 1.91
N VAL A 90 -0.10 8.13 1.52
CA VAL A 90 0.58 9.35 1.07
C VAL A 90 1.58 9.05 -0.04
N VAL A 91 1.84 10.01 -0.91
CA VAL A 91 2.94 9.90 -1.89
C VAL A 91 4.20 10.51 -1.29
N LYS A 92 5.32 9.80 -1.40
CA LYS A 92 6.66 10.30 -1.07
C LYS A 92 7.56 10.21 -2.30
N ASN A 93 8.49 11.16 -2.41
CA ASN A 93 9.50 11.18 -3.46
C ASN A 93 10.78 10.54 -2.93
N ASP A 94 11.18 9.45 -3.56
CA ASP A 94 12.41 8.71 -3.30
C ASP A 94 12.65 8.39 -1.81
N PRO A 95 11.73 7.64 -1.16
CA PRO A 95 11.75 7.43 0.29
C PRO A 95 12.92 6.57 0.79
N ASP A 96 13.58 5.81 -0.08
CA ASP A 96 14.71 4.92 0.25
C ASP A 96 16.04 5.34 -0.39
N ARG A 97 16.14 6.58 -0.89
CA ARG A 97 17.33 7.10 -1.59
C ARG A 97 18.65 6.73 -0.92
N ASP A 98 18.75 7.01 0.37
CA ASP A 98 20.01 6.84 1.12
C ASP A 98 20.36 5.36 1.31
N ALA A 99 19.37 4.51 1.53
CA ALA A 99 19.56 3.05 1.59
C ALA A 99 19.95 2.48 0.22
N ARG A 100 19.34 2.95 -0.88
CA ARG A 100 19.71 2.49 -2.23
C ARG A 100 21.12 2.92 -2.63
N LYS A 101 21.60 4.08 -2.16
CA LYS A 101 22.99 4.52 -2.40
C LYS A 101 24.03 3.61 -1.76
N SER A 102 23.72 2.92 -0.66
CA SER A 102 24.68 2.02 -0.01
C SER A 102 24.81 0.66 -0.73
N LEU A 103 24.03 0.41 -1.78
CA LEU A 103 24.13 -0.80 -2.61
C LEU A 103 25.08 -0.63 -3.81
N ALA A 104 25.62 0.58 -4.01
CA ALA A 104 26.48 0.95 -5.14
C ALA A 104 27.97 0.80 -4.79
#